data_AF-A0A7S3B9F1-F1
#
_entry.id   AF-A0A7S3B9F1-F1
#
_cell.length_a   1.000
_cell.length_b   1.000
_cell.length_c   1.000
_cell.angle_alpha   90.00
_cell.angle_beta   90.00
_cell.angle_gamma   90.00
#
_symmetry.space_group_name_H-M   'P 1'
#
loop_
_entity.id
_entity.type
_entity.pdbx_description
1 polymer ?
#
loop_
_entity_poly.entity_id
_entity_poly.type
_entity_poly.pdbx_seq_one_letter_code
_entity_poly.pdbx_strand_id
1 'polypeptide(L)'
;DDAAVAYLHTWLWPMLCFSQVLNGVVFVQDGLLAAAQAWRYIRNFFLASTLLLFAPALAAGRTLTGGSTSSLAAIWLAKLLLNVGRAAAGGYGVARWLGRGVEGARQRAAQ
;
A
#
# COMPACT_ATOMS: atom_id res chain seq x y z
N ASP A 1 -29.97 -7.32 11.91
CA ASP A 1 -30.41 -6.74 10.64
C ASP A 1 -29.70 -7.47 9.52
N ASP A 2 -30.43 -8.27 8.77
CA ASP A 2 -29.88 -9.28 7.85
C ASP A 2 -29.13 -8.65 6.67
N ALA A 3 -29.52 -7.44 6.27
CA ALA A 3 -28.85 -6.66 5.24
C ALA A 3 -27.43 -6.24 5.66
N ALA A 4 -27.25 -5.86 6.94
CA ALA A 4 -25.93 -5.48 7.47
C ALA A 4 -24.98 -6.69 7.53
N VAL A 5 -25.50 -7.84 7.92
CA VAL A 5 -24.75 -9.11 7.94
C VAL A 5 -24.36 -9.51 6.52
N ALA A 6 -25.29 -9.47 5.56
CA ALA A 6 -25.01 -9.76 4.16
C ALA A 6 -23.93 -8.84 3.58
N TYR A 7 -23.99 -7.54 3.84
CA TYR A 7 -22.98 -6.57 3.40
C TYR A 7 -21.60 -6.85 3.98
N LEU A 8 -21.53 -7.19 5.28
CA LEU A 8 -20.31 -7.57 5.95
C LEU A 8 -19.64 -8.79 5.29
N HIS A 9 -20.40 -9.84 5.03
CA HIS A 9 -19.86 -11.10 4.50
C HIS A 9 -19.54 -11.06 3.00
N THR A 10 -20.30 -10.32 2.20
CA THR A 10 -20.15 -10.33 0.73
C THR A 10 -19.13 -9.31 0.22
N TRP A 11 -19.02 -8.14 0.86
CA TRP A 11 -18.17 -7.06 0.36
C TRP A 11 -17.03 -6.71 1.31
N LEU A 12 -17.35 -6.48 2.59
CA LEU A 12 -16.35 -5.96 3.52
C LEU A 12 -15.33 -7.04 3.91
N TRP A 13 -15.79 -8.23 4.27
CA TRP A 13 -14.93 -9.30 4.77
C TRP A 13 -13.88 -9.78 3.74
N PRO A 14 -14.24 -10.08 2.47
CA PRO A 14 -13.24 -10.44 1.47
C PRO A 14 -12.21 -9.33 1.24
N MET A 15 -12.66 -8.07 1.22
CA MET A 15 -11.77 -6.91 1.08
C MET A 15 -10.80 -6.79 2.26
N LEU A 16 -11.26 -7.01 3.49
CA LEU A 16 -10.42 -7.03 4.68
C LEU A 16 -9.37 -8.14 4.60
N CYS A 17 -9.78 -9.36 4.23
CA CYS A 17 -8.87 -10.49 4.07
C CYS A 17 -7.77 -10.19 3.04
N PHE A 18 -8.16 -9.66 1.86
CA PHE A 18 -7.20 -9.29 0.83
C PHE A 18 -6.27 -8.14 1.29
N SER A 19 -6.81 -7.18 2.05
CA SER A 19 -6.00 -6.11 2.64
C SER A 19 -4.91 -6.64 3.57
N GLN A 20 -5.10 -7.78 4.26
CA GLN A 20 -4.07 -8.35 5.13
C GLN A 20 -2.87 -8.86 4.34
N VAL A 21 -3.10 -9.52 3.21
CA VAL A 21 -2.02 -9.98 2.32
C VAL A 21 -1.20 -8.81 1.83
N LEU A 22 -1.87 -7.74 1.37
CA LEU A 22 -1.23 -6.51 0.94
C LEU A 22 -0.46 -5.81 2.06
N ASN A 23 -1.01 -5.76 3.27
CA ASN A 23 -0.32 -5.23 4.44
C ASN A 23 0.97 -6.01 4.71
N GLY A 24 0.93 -7.34 4.64
CA GLY A 24 2.12 -8.19 4.82
C GLY A 24 3.22 -7.88 3.81
N VAL A 25 2.85 -7.74 2.53
CA VAL A 25 3.81 -7.36 1.47
C VAL A 25 4.45 -6.00 1.75
N VAL A 26 3.63 -4.99 2.04
CA VAL A 26 4.13 -3.63 2.32
C VAL A 26 5.02 -3.62 3.58
N PHE A 27 4.65 -4.36 4.62
CA PHE A 27 5.43 -4.47 5.85
C PHE A 27 6.83 -5.03 5.59
N VAL A 28 6.94 -6.11 4.82
CA VAL A 28 8.24 -6.71 4.46
C VAL A 28 9.06 -5.74 3.62
N GLN A 29 8.46 -5.10 2.61
CA GLN A 29 9.15 -4.13 1.76
C GLN A 29 9.68 -2.92 2.55
N ASP A 30 8.86 -2.37 3.46
CA ASP A 30 9.28 -1.28 4.34
C ASP A 30 10.44 -1.70 5.23
N GLY A 31 10.41 -2.92 5.78
CA GLY A 31 11.52 -3.49 6.56
C GLY A 31 12.81 -3.63 5.75
N LEU A 32 12.73 -4.11 4.51
CA LEU A 32 13.90 -4.22 3.61
C LEU A 32 14.47 -2.84 3.24
N LEU A 33 13.61 -1.88 2.93
CA LEU A 33 14.04 -0.51 2.62
C LEU A 33 14.60 0.21 3.85
N ALA A 34 14.08 -0.07 5.04
CA ALA A 34 14.61 0.39 6.31
C ALA A 34 16.00 -0.21 6.58
N ALA A 35 16.19 -1.51 6.33
CA ALA A 35 17.51 -2.15 6.42
C ALA A 35 18.52 -1.52 5.43
N ALA A 36 18.05 -1.12 4.24
CA ALA A 36 18.83 -0.36 3.26
C ALA A 36 19.03 1.13 3.63
N GLN A 37 18.56 1.58 4.80
CA GLN A 37 18.60 2.97 5.26
C GLN A 37 17.96 3.97 4.29
N ALA A 38 16.98 3.51 3.48
CA ALA A 38 16.34 4.30 2.43
C ALA A 38 15.19 5.17 2.97
N TRP A 39 15.36 5.80 4.14
CA TRP A 39 14.29 6.52 4.87
C TRP A 39 13.62 7.63 4.07
N ARG A 40 14.42 8.40 3.31
CA ARG A 40 13.90 9.46 2.44
C ARG A 40 12.99 8.90 1.35
N TYR A 41 13.34 7.74 0.80
CA TYR A 41 12.52 7.06 -0.20
C TYR A 41 11.18 6.63 0.43
N ILE A 42 11.24 5.93 1.57
CA ILE A 42 10.05 5.48 2.32
C ILE A 42 9.09 6.64 2.59
N ARG A 43 9.60 7.71 3.19
CA ARG A 43 8.80 8.90 3.51
C ARG A 43 8.16 9.51 2.27
N ASN A 44 8.92 9.69 1.20
CA ASN A 44 8.45 10.38 0.01
C ASN A 44 7.36 9.57 -0.72
N PHE A 45 7.51 8.26 -0.87
CA PHE A 45 6.47 7.46 -1.54
C PHE A 45 5.25 7.25 -0.63
N PHE A 46 5.43 7.17 0.70
CA PHE A 46 4.31 7.12 1.63
C PHE A 46 3.47 8.40 1.49
N LEU A 47 4.12 9.56 1.48
CA LEU A 47 3.47 10.85 1.27
C LEU A 47 2.77 10.91 -0.10
N ALA A 48 3.48 10.53 -1.18
CA ALA A 48 2.92 10.54 -2.53
C ALA A 48 1.70 9.60 -2.64
N SER A 49 1.77 8.38 -2.11
CA SER A 49 0.65 7.43 -2.15
C SER A 49 -0.53 7.94 -1.31
N THR A 50 -0.27 8.65 -0.22
CA THR A 50 -1.32 9.26 0.60
C THR A 50 -2.01 10.41 -0.15
N LEU A 51 -1.24 11.33 -0.74
CA LEU A 51 -1.77 12.51 -1.41
C LEU A 51 -2.40 12.20 -2.77
N LEU A 52 -1.88 11.22 -3.50
CA LEU A 52 -2.30 10.90 -4.87
C LEU A 52 -3.30 9.76 -4.95
N LEU A 53 -3.32 8.84 -3.99
CA LEU A 53 -4.22 7.67 -4.01
C LEU A 53 -5.22 7.70 -2.87
N PHE A 54 -4.75 7.77 -1.62
CA PHE A 54 -5.64 7.66 -0.45
C PHE A 54 -6.61 8.84 -0.35
N ALA A 55 -6.10 10.07 -0.29
CA ALA A 55 -6.92 11.25 -0.09
C ALA A 55 -7.92 11.48 -1.25
N PRO A 56 -7.52 11.36 -2.54
CA PRO A 56 -8.47 11.46 -3.64
C PRO A 56 -9.51 10.35 -3.63
N ALA A 57 -9.13 9.09 -3.35
CA ALA A 57 -10.08 7.98 -3.28
C ALA A 57 -11.08 8.17 -2.13
N LEU A 58 -10.63 8.67 -0.98
CA LEU A 58 -11.50 8.94 0.16
C LEU A 58 -12.47 10.09 -0.13
N ALA A 59 -11.99 11.16 -0.77
CA ALA A 59 -12.82 12.28 -1.20
C ALA A 59 -13.88 11.82 -2.22
N ALA A 60 -13.47 11.05 -3.22
CA ALA A 60 -14.36 10.48 -4.24
C ALA A 60 -15.41 9.56 -3.61
N GLY A 61 -15.01 8.69 -2.67
CA GLY A 61 -15.91 7.82 -1.93
C GLY A 61 -16.97 8.60 -1.18
N ARG A 62 -16.60 9.71 -0.52
CA ARG A 62 -17.55 10.59 0.19
C ARG A 62 -18.51 11.30 -0.76
N THR A 63 -18.03 11.76 -1.92
CA THR A 63 -18.89 12.40 -2.92
C THR A 63 -19.89 11.43 -3.53
N LEU A 64 -19.47 10.19 -3.81
CA LEU A 64 -20.31 9.16 -4.43
C LEU A 64 -21.40 8.64 -3.48
N THR A 65 -21.19 8.72 -2.16
CA THR A 65 -22.20 8.34 -1.16
C THR A 65 -23.11 9.50 -0.73
N GLY A 66 -23.18 10.58 -1.52
CA GLY A 66 -24.08 11.71 -1.28
C GLY A 66 -23.80 12.47 0.02
N GLY A 67 -22.56 12.45 0.52
CA GLY A 67 -22.19 13.14 1.75
C GLY A 67 -22.63 12.46 3.06
N SER A 68 -23.28 11.29 2.99
CA SER A 68 -23.51 10.43 4.16
C SER A 68 -22.16 10.03 4.78
N THR A 69 -22.10 9.97 6.11
CA THR A 69 -20.95 9.56 6.92
C THR A 69 -20.14 8.48 6.22
N SER A 70 -18.83 8.70 6.06
CA SER A 70 -17.90 7.89 5.29
C SER A 70 -18.23 6.40 5.40
N SER A 71 -18.76 5.81 4.32
CA SER A 71 -19.03 4.38 4.29
C SER A 71 -17.75 3.64 4.66
N LEU A 72 -17.84 2.72 5.63
CA LEU A 72 -16.71 1.92 6.08
C LEU A 72 -15.99 1.27 4.89
N ALA A 73 -16.73 0.82 3.87
CA ALA A 73 -16.13 0.26 2.66
C ALA A 73 -15.35 1.29 1.83
N ALA A 74 -15.79 2.55 1.75
CA ALA A 74 -15.05 3.60 1.05
C ALA A 74 -13.68 3.87 1.71
N ILE A 75 -13.64 3.85 3.05
CA ILE A 75 -12.38 4.00 3.81
C ILE A 75 -11.45 2.81 3.53
N TRP A 76 -11.98 1.60 3.58
CA TRP A 76 -11.18 0.40 3.32
C TRP A 76 -10.70 0.29 1.88
N LEU A 77 -11.53 0.68 0.91
CA LEU A 77 -11.13 0.75 -0.49
C LEU A 77 -10.02 1.79 -0.71
N ALA A 78 -10.15 2.99 -0.13
CA ALA A 78 -9.09 4.00 -0.18
C ALA A 78 -7.79 3.49 0.46
N LYS A 79 -7.87 2.76 1.57
CA LYS A 79 -6.73 2.14 2.24
C LYS A 79 -6.09 1.03 1.41
N LEU A 80 -6.90 0.27 0.67
CA LEU A 80 -6.43 -0.77 -0.25
C LEU A 80 -5.67 -0.15 -1.42
N LEU A 81 -6.17 0.95 -2.00
CA LEU A 81 -5.48 1.71 -3.04
C LEU A 81 -4.14 2.28 -2.55
N LEU A 82 -4.12 2.84 -1.34
CA LEU A 82 -2.89 3.28 -0.67
C LEU A 82 -1.87 2.14 -0.61
N ASN A 83 -2.28 0.97 -0.12
CA ASN A 83 -1.39 -0.17 0.04
C ASN A 83 -0.92 -0.74 -1.30
N VAL A 84 -1.74 -0.71 -2.36
CA VAL A 84 -1.32 -1.10 -3.72
C VAL A 84 -0.23 -0.17 -4.23
N GLY A 85 -0.41 1.15 -4.09
CA GLY A 85 0.61 2.12 -4.46
C GLY A 85 1.91 1.92 -3.69
N ARG A 86 1.80 1.66 -2.38
CA ARG A 86 2.96 1.35 -1.52
C ARG A 86 3.64 0.04 -1.91
N ALA A 87 2.87 -1.01 -2.22
CA ALA A 87 3.42 -2.30 -2.63
C ALA A 87 4.20 -2.20 -3.94
N ALA A 88 3.69 -1.42 -4.89
CA ALA A 88 4.37 -1.15 -6.16
C ALA A 88 5.65 -0.33 -5.96
N ALA A 89 5.56 0.78 -5.23
CA ALA A 89 6.71 1.66 -4.97
C ALA A 89 7.78 0.97 -4.11
N GLY A 90 7.37 0.24 -3.07
CA GLY A 90 8.24 -0.55 -2.22
C GLY A 90 8.94 -1.65 -3.02
N GLY A 91 8.20 -2.40 -3.84
CA GLY A 91 8.74 -3.43 -4.71
C GLY A 91 9.80 -2.89 -5.68
N TYR A 92 9.52 -1.75 -6.34
CA TYR A 92 10.50 -1.07 -7.19
C TYR A 92 11.76 -0.66 -6.42
N GLY A 93 11.59 -0.08 -5.23
CA GLY A 93 12.70 0.35 -4.38
C GLY A 93 13.60 -0.81 -3.95
N VAL A 94 12.99 -1.92 -3.53
CA VAL A 94 13.69 -3.15 -3.14
C VAL A 94 14.44 -3.75 -4.33
N ALA A 95 13.79 -3.88 -5.49
CA ALA A 95 14.43 -4.41 -6.70
C ALA A 95 15.66 -3.59 -7.11
N ARG A 96 15.56 -2.25 -7.06
CA ARG A 96 16.68 -1.34 -7.33
C ARG A 96 17.80 -1.49 -6.31
N TRP A 97 17.49 -1.68 -5.04
CA TRP A 97 18.49 -1.90 -4.01
C TRP A 97 19.26 -3.21 -4.22
N LEU A 98 18.54 -4.31 -4.48
CA LEU A 98 19.13 -5.61 -4.78
C LEU A 98 20.05 -5.56 -6.02
N GLY A 99 19.61 -4.91 -7.10
CA GLY A 99 20.40 -4.77 -8.32
C GLY A 99 21.76 -4.10 -8.08
N ARG A 100 21.78 -2.99 -7.32
CA ARG A 100 23.03 -2.30 -6.95
C ARG A 100 23.95 -3.16 -6.07
N GLY A 101 23.37 -3.98 -5.19
CA GLY A 101 24.13 -4.92 -4.37
C GLY A 101 24.85 -5.98 -5.21
N VAL A 102 24.14 -6.54 -6.21
CA VAL A 102 24.69 -7.53 -7.15
C VAL A 102 25.81 -6.94 -8.01
N GLU A 103 25.61 -5.74 -8.54
CA GLU A 103 26.63 -5.02 -9.33
C GLU A 103 27.90 -4.77 -8.52
N GLY A 104 27.77 -4.27 -7.29
CA GLY A 104 28.91 -4.04 -6.40
C GLY A 104 29.63 -5.33 -5.97
N ALA A 105 28.90 -6.45 -5.85
CA ALA A 105 29.53 -7.75 -5.62
C ALA A 105 30.33 -8.24 -6.83
N ARG A 106 29.79 -8.09 -8.05
CA ARG A 106 30.48 -8.47 -9.30
C ARG A 106 31.76 -7.67 -9.51
N GLN A 107 31.75 -6.37 -9.27
CA GLN A 107 32.94 -5.52 -9.39
C GLN A 107 34.05 -5.95 -8.44
N ARG A 108 33.70 -6.31 -7.19
CA ARG A 108 34.67 -6.80 -6.19
C ARG A 108 35.25 -8.17 -6.53
N ALA A 109 34.52 -9.02 -7.25
CA ALA A 109 35.01 -10.33 -7.68
C ALA A 109 35.90 -10.27 -8.93
N ALA A 110 35.88 -9.15 -9.66
CA ALA A 110 36.69 -8.92 -10.86
C ALA A 110 38.00 -8.16 -10.57
N GLN A 111 38.21 -7.74 -9.33
CA GLN A 111 39.45 -7.16 -8.81
C GLN A 111 40.28 -8.25 -8.15
#